data_AF-A0AAQ1GB45-F1
#
_entry.id   AF-A0AAQ1GB45-F1
#
_cell.length_a   1.000
_cell.length_b   1.000
_cell.length_c   1.000
_cell.angle_alpha   90.00
_cell.angle_beta   90.00
_cell.angle_gamma   90.00
#
_symmetry.space_group_name_H-M   'P 1'
#
loop_
_entity.id
_entity.type
_entity.pdbx_description
1 polymer ?
#
loop_
_entity_poly.entity_id
_entity_poly.type
_entity_poly.pdbx_seq_one_letter_code
_entity_poly.pdbx_strand_id
1 'polypeptide(L)'
;MYKKGVALEIQFSPDRLNDGAGDPYWIDFTAEEAAALLETLQTRLANRESTSAPLVVALDTPRVDAQAEAAQDTNAPKAAQAADDGFKQWVCVICGWVYDEALGAPDDGLAPGTRWADVPDDWRCPLCDVGKEDFALIEF
;
A
#
# COMPACT_ATOMS: atom_id res chain seq x y z
N MET A 1 -19.96 -20.59 -7.27
CA MET A 1 -20.35 -19.73 -6.14
C MET A 1 -19.33 -19.90 -5.04
N TYR A 2 -18.40 -18.96 -4.90
CA TYR A 2 -17.50 -18.91 -3.74
C TYR A 2 -18.37 -18.75 -2.49
N LYS A 3 -18.31 -19.72 -1.57
CA LYS A 3 -18.97 -19.59 -0.27
C LYS A 3 -18.31 -18.41 0.46
N LYS A 4 -19.11 -17.49 1.00
CA LYS A 4 -18.63 -16.40 1.86
C LYS A 4 -18.04 -16.98 3.15
N GLY A 5 -16.78 -17.41 3.08
CA GLY A 5 -15.97 -17.78 4.24
C GLY A 5 -15.52 -16.53 5.00
N VAL A 6 -14.75 -16.74 6.06
CA VAL A 6 -14.03 -15.65 6.73
C VAL A 6 -12.86 -15.24 5.83
N ALA A 7 -12.80 -13.97 5.44
CA ALA A 7 -11.63 -13.40 4.80
C ALA A 7 -10.63 -12.96 5.88
N LEU A 8 -9.35 -13.29 5.70
CA LEU A 8 -8.23 -12.86 6.53
C LEU A 8 -7.27 -12.08 5.63
N GLU A 9 -6.94 -10.86 6.04
CA GLU A 9 -5.95 -10.02 5.39
C GLU A 9 -4.77 -9.85 6.36
N ILE A 10 -3.58 -10.22 5.91
CA ILE A 10 -2.33 -10.05 6.67
C ILE A 10 -1.54 -8.96 5.98
N GLN A 11 -1.29 -7.86 6.69
CA GLN A 11 -0.51 -6.72 6.20
C GLN A 11 0.91 -6.82 6.74
N PHE A 12 1.90 -6.71 5.85
CA PHE A 12 3.31 -6.90 6.16
C PHE A 12 4.22 -6.09 5.21
N SER A 13 5.44 -5.79 5.65
CA SER A 13 6.45 -5.08 4.86
C SER A 13 6.92 -5.96 3.70
N PRO A 14 7.19 -5.38 2.50
CA PRO A 14 7.78 -6.13 1.39
C PRO A 14 9.05 -6.91 1.74
N ASP A 15 9.83 -6.43 2.72
CA ASP A 15 11.07 -7.08 3.17
C ASP A 15 10.85 -8.48 3.78
N ARG A 16 9.60 -8.82 4.13
CA ARG A 16 9.24 -10.15 4.65
C ARG A 16 8.91 -11.15 3.56
N LEU A 17 8.80 -10.72 2.31
CA LEU A 17 8.59 -11.63 1.19
C LEU A 17 9.85 -12.46 0.97
N ASN A 18 9.69 -13.78 1.03
CA ASN A 18 10.77 -14.70 0.74
C ASN A 18 10.83 -14.94 -0.78
N ASP A 19 11.51 -14.03 -1.48
CA ASP A 19 11.73 -14.10 -2.93
C ASP A 19 12.92 -15.02 -3.31
N GLY A 20 13.79 -15.34 -2.35
CA GLY A 20 15.02 -16.10 -2.55
C GLY A 20 14.88 -17.61 -2.64
N ALA A 21 13.74 -18.18 -2.22
CA ALA A 21 13.50 -19.64 -2.24
C ALA A 21 12.83 -20.15 -3.54
N GLY A 22 12.56 -19.27 -4.51
CA GLY A 22 11.94 -19.64 -5.80
C GLY A 22 10.41 -19.76 -5.77
N ASP A 23 9.77 -19.52 -4.62
CA ASP A 23 8.31 -19.42 -4.51
C ASP A 23 7.90 -17.99 -4.09
N PRO A 24 7.31 -17.18 -4.99
CA PRO A 24 7.12 -15.74 -4.81
C PRO A 24 5.97 -15.33 -3.88
N TYR A 25 5.49 -16.23 -3.01
CA TYR A 25 4.27 -16.03 -2.23
C TYR A 25 4.40 -16.37 -0.74
N TRP A 26 5.62 -16.55 -0.23
CA TRP A 26 5.85 -16.84 1.19
C TRP A 26 6.27 -15.58 1.92
N ILE A 27 5.82 -15.47 3.16
CA ILE A 27 6.26 -14.45 4.11
C ILE A 27 7.00 -15.11 5.25
N ASP A 28 8.12 -14.52 5.65
CA ASP A 28 8.93 -15.00 6.76
C ASP A 28 8.35 -14.53 8.10
N PHE A 29 8.21 -15.50 9.01
CA PHE A 29 7.81 -15.27 10.40
C PHE A 29 8.90 -15.79 11.33
N THR A 30 9.23 -15.00 12.34
CA THR A 30 9.86 -15.55 13.54
C THR A 30 8.87 -16.43 14.31
N ALA A 31 9.39 -17.33 15.15
CA ALA A 31 8.54 -18.20 15.98
C ALA A 31 7.63 -17.40 16.94
N GLU A 32 8.12 -16.25 17.43
CA GLU A 32 7.36 -15.36 18.32
C GLU A 32 6.21 -14.67 17.57
N GLU A 33 6.44 -14.16 16.37
CA GLU A 33 5.40 -13.54 15.54
C GLU A 33 4.33 -14.55 15.13
N ALA A 34 4.72 -15.78 14.78
CA ALA A 34 3.77 -16.84 14.47
C ALA A 34 2.87 -17.19 15.67
N ALA A 35 3.44 -17.23 16.87
CA ALA A 35 2.69 -17.47 18.10
C ALA A 35 1.73 -16.31 18.43
N ALA A 36 2.17 -15.07 18.29
CA ALA A 36 1.36 -13.88 18.52
C ALA A 36 0.20 -13.75 17.51
N LEU A 37 0.45 -14.10 16.24
CA LEU A 37 -0.58 -14.17 15.21
C LEU A 37 -1.64 -15.20 15.57
N LEU A 38 -1.22 -16.40 16.01
CA LEU A 38 -2.13 -17.47 16.41
C LEU A 38 -3.07 -17.02 17.56
N GLU A 39 -2.51 -16.40 18.60
CA GLU A 39 -3.29 -15.89 19.74
C GLU A 39 -4.30 -14.81 19.29
N THR A 40 -3.86 -13.89 18.43
CA THR A 40 -4.71 -12.82 17.89
C THR A 40 -5.87 -13.40 17.09
N LEU A 41 -5.61 -14.39 16.24
CA LEU A 41 -6.63 -15.06 15.44
C LEU A 41 -7.62 -15.82 16.32
N GLN A 42 -7.14 -16.59 17.30
CA GLN A 42 -7.99 -17.32 18.24
C GLN A 42 -8.93 -16.36 18.98
N THR A 43 -8.39 -15.26 19.51
CA THR A 43 -9.16 -14.26 20.24
C THR A 43 -10.23 -13.62 19.36
N ARG A 44 -9.86 -13.18 18.15
CA ARG A 44 -10.78 -12.45 17.28
C ARG A 44 -11.84 -13.36 16.64
N LEU A 45 -11.51 -14.62 16.35
CA LEU A 45 -12.48 -15.58 15.82
C LEU A 45 -13.45 -16.08 16.89
N ALA A 46 -13.00 -16.26 18.13
CA ALA A 46 -13.88 -16.64 19.24
C ALA A 46 -14.99 -15.60 19.50
N ASN A 47 -14.69 -14.32 19.26
CA ASN A 47 -15.60 -13.20 19.51
C ASN A 47 -16.42 -12.77 18.27
N ARG A 48 -16.44 -13.57 17.20
CA ARG A 48 -16.96 -13.14 15.90
C ARG A 48 -18.31 -13.76 15.57
N GLU A 49 -19.31 -12.90 15.27
CA GLU A 49 -20.68 -13.32 14.95
C GLU A 49 -21.00 -13.35 13.44
N SER A 50 -20.19 -12.73 12.56
CA SER A 50 -20.50 -12.57 11.11
C SER A 50 -19.28 -12.69 10.20
N THR A 51 -19.46 -13.19 8.97
CA THR A 51 -18.40 -13.41 7.96
C THR A 51 -18.23 -12.23 6.97
N SER A 52 -18.83 -11.07 7.23
CA SER A 52 -19.00 -10.02 6.19
C SER A 52 -17.77 -9.14 5.92
N ALA A 53 -16.93 -8.84 6.91
CA ALA A 53 -15.72 -8.00 6.74
C ALA A 53 -14.42 -8.80 6.91
N PRO A 54 -13.35 -8.55 6.15
CA PRO A 54 -12.08 -9.25 6.35
C PRO A 54 -11.51 -8.96 7.75
N LEU A 55 -10.96 -9.98 8.38
CA LEU A 55 -10.16 -9.80 9.58
C LEU A 55 -8.78 -9.26 9.15
N VAL A 56 -8.43 -8.05 9.54
CA VAL A 56 -7.13 -7.46 9.20
C VAL A 56 -6.15 -7.64 10.37
N VAL A 57 -4.96 -8.19 10.09
CA VAL A 57 -3.86 -8.33 11.04
C VAL A 57 -2.60 -7.70 10.45
N ALA A 58 -2.03 -6.71 11.12
CA ALA A 58 -0.79 -6.07 10.70
C ALA A 58 0.41 -6.65 11.49
N LEU A 59 1.47 -7.02 10.80
CA LEU A 59 2.66 -7.65 11.39
C LEU A 59 3.77 -6.65 11.76
N ASP A 60 3.87 -5.51 11.07
CA ASP A 60 4.97 -4.55 11.29
C ASP A 60 4.64 -3.44 12.28
N THR A 61 3.42 -3.43 12.81
CA THR A 61 3.09 -2.49 13.88
C THR A 61 3.47 -3.14 15.21
N PRO A 62 4.44 -2.60 15.97
CA PRO A 62 4.71 -3.13 17.30
C PRO A 62 3.41 -3.05 18.11
N ARG A 63 3.00 -4.20 18.67
CA ARG A 63 1.84 -4.31 19.54
C ARG A 63 2.08 -3.44 20.77
N VAL A 64 1.64 -2.19 20.73
CA VAL A 64 1.41 -1.40 21.93
C VAL A 64 0.09 -1.92 22.48
N ASP A 65 0.18 -2.69 23.57
CA ASP A 65 -1.01 -3.26 24.21
C ASP A 65 -2.05 -2.18 24.50
N ALA A 66 -3.25 -2.45 24.00
CA ALA A 66 -4.57 -1.91 24.28
C ALA A 66 -4.71 -0.70 25.23
N GLN A 67 -5.41 0.31 24.69
CA GLN A 67 -6.27 1.34 25.32
C GLN A 67 -5.71 2.78 25.35
N ALA A 68 -6.05 3.55 24.31
CA ALA A 68 -6.51 4.93 24.44
C ALA A 68 -7.12 5.40 23.11
N GLU A 69 -8.45 5.52 23.06
CA GLU A 69 -9.10 6.49 22.19
C GLU A 69 -8.58 7.91 22.54
N ALA A 70 -8.41 8.72 21.51
CA ALA A 70 -8.22 10.18 21.55
C ALA A 70 -6.93 10.72 22.19
N ALA A 71 -5.89 10.88 21.36
CA ALA A 71 -5.02 12.06 21.39
C ALA A 71 -4.27 12.20 20.05
N GLN A 72 -4.68 13.21 19.28
CA GLN A 72 -3.88 13.80 18.23
C GLN A 72 -2.71 14.55 18.91
N ASP A 73 -1.47 14.29 18.49
CA ASP A 73 -0.31 15.19 18.56
C ASP A 73 0.85 14.51 17.81
N THR A 74 0.97 14.68 16.49
CA THR A 74 1.84 15.68 15.83
C THR A 74 3.29 15.70 16.30
N ASN A 75 4.13 14.79 15.79
CA ASN A 75 5.40 15.14 15.14
C ASN A 75 6.17 13.91 14.62
N ALA A 76 6.04 13.68 13.31
CA ALA A 76 7.02 12.99 12.46
C ALA A 76 7.08 13.81 11.15
N PRO A 77 8.23 13.91 10.46
CA PRO A 77 8.38 14.80 9.33
C PRO A 77 7.53 14.29 8.17
N LYS A 78 6.33 14.85 8.10
CA LYS A 78 5.44 14.86 6.95
C LYS A 78 6.21 15.54 5.82
N ALA A 79 6.82 14.74 4.97
CA ALA A 79 7.17 15.17 3.62
C ALA A 79 5.86 15.56 2.95
N ALA A 80 5.62 16.87 2.96
CA ALA A 80 4.66 17.67 2.22
C ALA A 80 3.39 16.93 1.74
N GLN A 81 2.30 17.09 2.50
CA GLN A 81 1.03 17.32 1.83
C GLN A 81 1.20 18.60 0.99
N ALA A 82 1.29 18.44 -0.33
CA ALA A 82 0.97 19.49 -1.27
C ALA A 82 -0.55 19.66 -1.31
N ALA A 83 -0.97 20.89 -1.59
CA ALA A 83 -2.34 21.36 -1.48
C ALA A 83 -3.34 20.58 -2.35
N ASP A 84 -4.58 20.55 -1.88
CA ASP A 84 -5.78 20.16 -2.62
C ASP A 84 -6.01 21.14 -3.79
N ASP A 85 -5.19 20.99 -4.83
CA ASP A 85 -5.30 21.71 -6.10
C ASP A 85 -5.76 20.74 -7.21
N GLY A 86 -6.72 19.85 -6.94
CA GLY A 86 -7.27 18.96 -7.98
C GLY A 86 -6.22 18.22 -8.83
N PHE A 87 -5.09 17.86 -8.21
CA PHE A 87 -4.02 17.09 -8.85
C PHE A 87 -4.49 15.66 -9.08
N LYS A 88 -4.13 15.13 -10.25
CA LYS A 88 -4.54 13.81 -10.70
C LYS A 88 -3.41 12.81 -10.52
N GLN A 89 -3.77 11.54 -10.36
CA GLN A 89 -2.82 10.44 -10.34
C GLN A 89 -3.04 9.55 -11.56
N TRP A 90 -1.94 9.08 -12.16
CA TRP A 90 -1.95 8.29 -13.38
C TRP A 90 -1.17 7.00 -13.16
N VAL A 91 -1.73 5.86 -13.52
CA VAL A 91 -1.09 4.55 -13.38
C VAL A 91 -0.68 4.01 -14.74
N CYS A 92 0.57 3.56 -14.84
CA CYS A 92 1.04 2.80 -15.99
C CYS A 92 0.32 1.45 -16.03
N VAL A 93 -0.44 1.17 -17.08
CA VAL A 93 -1.22 -0.09 -17.16
C VAL A 93 -0.33 -1.31 -17.45
N ILE A 94 0.93 -1.10 -17.79
CA ILE A 94 1.91 -2.15 -18.10
C ILE A 94 2.62 -2.65 -16.84
N CYS A 95 3.04 -1.75 -15.96
CA CYS A 95 3.87 -2.10 -14.79
C CYS A 95 3.28 -1.70 -13.43
N GLY A 96 2.21 -0.89 -13.42
CA GLY A 96 1.56 -0.42 -12.19
C GLY A 96 2.24 0.77 -11.50
N TRP A 97 3.28 1.36 -12.09
CA TRP A 97 3.90 2.59 -11.54
C TRP A 97 2.91 3.76 -11.57
N VAL A 98 2.87 4.56 -10.49
CA VAL A 98 1.94 5.67 -10.33
C VAL A 98 2.67 7.00 -10.41
N TYR A 99 2.26 7.84 -11.35
CA TYR A 99 2.63 9.25 -11.41
C TYR A 99 1.62 10.08 -10.61
N ASP A 100 2.12 10.86 -9.65
CA ASP A 100 1.33 11.84 -8.92
C ASP A 100 1.72 13.24 -9.40
N GLU A 101 0.78 13.98 -10.00
CA GLU A 101 1.06 15.34 -10.51
C GLU A 101 1.58 16.27 -9.39
N ALA A 102 1.16 16.09 -8.14
CA ALA A 102 1.61 16.92 -7.03
C ALA A 102 3.07 16.65 -6.66
N LEU A 103 3.53 15.41 -6.79
CA LEU A 103 4.90 15.01 -6.51
C LEU A 103 5.83 15.14 -7.72
N GLY A 104 5.28 15.02 -8.93
CA GLY A 104 6.07 14.91 -10.15
C GLY A 104 6.93 13.64 -10.19
N ALA A 105 7.98 13.67 -11.00
CA ALA A 105 9.05 12.68 -11.03
C ALA A 105 10.41 13.40 -11.23
N PRO A 106 10.96 14.03 -10.17
CA PRO A 106 12.11 14.93 -10.30
C PRO A 106 13.37 14.23 -10.81
N ASP A 107 13.57 12.97 -10.45
CA ASP A 107 14.69 12.15 -10.92
C ASP A 107 14.61 11.87 -12.43
N ASP A 108 13.40 11.94 -13.00
CA ASP A 108 13.10 11.79 -14.44
C ASP A 108 12.79 13.12 -15.13
N GLY A 109 13.13 14.24 -14.49
CA GLY A 109 13.00 15.59 -15.06
C GLY A 109 11.60 16.21 -15.01
N LEU A 110 10.64 15.60 -14.32
CA LEU A 110 9.31 16.16 -14.09
C LEU A 110 9.24 16.80 -12.69
N ALA A 111 9.21 18.12 -12.60
CA ALA A 111 9.15 18.80 -11.31
C ALA A 111 7.82 18.53 -10.56
N PRO A 112 7.79 18.65 -9.22
CA PRO A 112 6.55 18.57 -8.47
C PRO A 112 5.52 19.62 -8.94
N GLY A 113 4.26 19.23 -9.03
CA GLY A 113 3.18 20.07 -9.56
C GLY A 113 3.04 20.06 -11.08
N THR A 114 3.84 19.26 -11.80
CA THR A 114 3.70 19.09 -13.25
C THR A 114 2.39 18.34 -13.55
N ARG A 115 1.50 18.95 -14.36
CA ARG A 115 0.26 18.29 -14.78
C ARG A 115 0.57 17.23 -15.84
N TRP A 116 -0.27 16.20 -15.94
CA TRP A 116 -0.16 15.20 -16.98
C TRP A 116 -0.25 15.80 -18.38
N ALA A 117 -1.02 16.88 -18.55
CA ALA A 117 -1.07 17.64 -19.80
C ALA A 117 0.28 18.26 -20.18
N ASP A 118 1.12 18.59 -19.20
CA ASP A 118 2.43 19.24 -19.38
C ASP A 118 3.59 18.24 -19.44
N VAL A 119 3.35 16.96 -19.16
CA VAL A 119 4.35 15.89 -19.35
C VAL A 119 4.67 15.75 -20.84
N PRO A 120 5.95 15.78 -21.26
CA PRO A 120 6.33 15.61 -22.66
C PRO A 120 5.86 14.28 -23.26
N ASP A 121 5.48 14.27 -24.55
CA ASP A 121 5.03 13.04 -25.22
C ASP A 121 6.16 12.03 -25.47
N ASP A 122 7.42 12.50 -25.44
CA ASP A 122 8.62 11.66 -25.52
C ASP A 122 9.09 11.14 -24.15
N TRP A 123 8.46 11.59 -23.06
CA TRP A 123 8.72 11.04 -21.73
C TRP A 123 8.36 9.54 -21.70
N ARG A 124 9.09 8.79 -20.86
CA ARG A 124 8.96 7.34 -20.73
C ARG A 124 8.80 6.95 -19.27
N CYS A 125 7.99 5.92 -19.03
CA CYS A 125 7.80 5.35 -17.70
C CYS A 125 9.17 4.93 -17.11
N PRO A 126 9.56 5.38 -15.91
CA PRO A 126 10.88 5.10 -15.35
C PRO A 126 11.09 3.63 -14.98
N LEU A 127 9.99 2.86 -14.85
CA LEU A 127 10.05 1.46 -14.47
C LEU A 127 10.08 0.51 -15.67
N CYS A 128 9.39 0.83 -16.78
CA CYS A 128 9.23 -0.10 -17.90
C CYS A 128 9.42 0.51 -19.30
N ASP A 129 9.82 1.78 -19.38
CA ASP A 129 10.20 2.46 -20.63
C ASP A 129 9.08 2.55 -21.71
N VAL A 130 7.82 2.46 -21.29
CA VAL A 130 6.66 2.67 -22.18
C VAL A 130 6.26 4.15 -22.26
N GLY A 131 5.49 4.50 -23.27
CA GLY A 131 5.08 5.87 -23.54
C GLY A 131 3.97 6.37 -22.61
N LYS A 132 3.72 7.67 -22.69
CA LYS A 132 2.66 8.39 -21.95
C LYS A 132 1.26 7.83 -22.29
N GLU A 133 1.09 7.28 -23.49
CA GLU A 133 -0.16 6.66 -23.96
C GLU A 133 -0.58 5.42 -23.14
N ASP A 134 0.35 4.77 -22.44
CA ASP A 134 0.11 3.56 -21.64
C ASP A 134 -0.27 3.87 -20.18
N PHE A 135 -0.70 5.10 -19.89
CA PHE A 135 -1.15 5.51 -18.57
C PHE A 135 -2.64 5.79 -18.52
N ALA A 136 -3.27 5.33 -17.44
CA ALA A 136 -4.67 5.56 -17.16
C ALA A 136 -4.85 6.49 -15.95
N LEU A 137 -5.82 7.39 -16.02
CA LEU A 137 -6.22 8.23 -14.90
C LEU A 137 -6.81 7.35 -13.78
N ILE A 138 -6.36 7.56 -12.55
CA ILE A 138 -6.95 6.94 -11.35
C ILE A 138 -8.08 7.87 -10.88
N GLU A 139 -9.32 7.39 -11.00
CA GLU A 139 -10.51 8.03 -10.42
C GLU A 139 -10.99 7.21 -9.21
N PHE A 140 -11.32 7.88 -8.10
CA PHE A 140 -11.84 7.28 -6.87
C PHE A 140 -13.33 7.61 -6.68
#